data_AF-A0A348N2I8-F1
#
_entry.id   AF-A0A348N2I8-F1
#
_cell.length_a   1.000
_cell.length_b   1.000
_cell.length_c   1.000
_cell.angle_alpha   90.00
_cell.angle_beta   90.00
_cell.angle_gamma   90.00
#
_symmetry.space_group_name_H-M   'P 1'
#
loop_
_entity.id
_entity.type
_entity.pdbx_description
1 polymer ?
#
loop_
_entity_poly.entity_id
_entity_poly.type
_entity_poly.pdbx_seq_one_letter_code
_entity_poly.pdbx_strand_id
1 'polypeptide(L)'
;ILALLAAVAPMLGLLGTVSGMIETFQAITLFGTGDPKLMSGGISQALVTTELGLAVAIPLLILHSILSSKSNQLVQILDEESAAMIARYAEQDDANS
;
A
#
# COMPACT_ATOMS: atom_id res chain seq x y z
N ILE A 1 -4.63 3.05 -7.57
CA ILE A 1 -3.24 2.63 -7.87
C ILE A 1 -2.33 2.75 -6.65
N LEU A 2 -2.22 3.92 -5.98
CA LEU A 2 -1.39 4.05 -4.76
C LEU A 2 -1.75 3.03 -3.66
N ALA A 3 -3.04 2.85 -3.36
CA ALA A 3 -3.51 1.82 -2.42
C ALA A 3 -3.07 0.40 -2.82
N LEU A 4 -3.09 0.10 -4.12
CA LEU A 4 -2.70 -1.21 -4.64
C LEU A 4 -1.19 -1.43 -4.46
N LEU A 5 -0.36 -0.44 -4.81
CA LEU A 5 1.08 -0.52 -4.61
C LEU A 5 1.45 -0.65 -3.13
N ALA A 6 0.77 0.10 -2.26
CA ALA A 6 0.91 -0.02 -0.82
C ALA A 6 0.54 -1.41 -0.28
N ALA A 7 -0.48 -2.06 -0.85
CA ALA A 7 -0.90 -3.40 -0.45
C ALA A 7 0.04 -4.50 -0.98
N VAL A 8 0.60 -4.32 -2.18
CA VAL A 8 1.49 -5.30 -2.82
C VAL A 8 2.91 -5.25 -2.26
N ALA A 9 3.41 -4.08 -1.85
CA ALA A 9 4.78 -3.91 -1.35
C ALA A 9 5.14 -4.82 -0.15
N PRO A 10 4.31 -4.97 0.90
CA PRO A 10 4.57 -5.90 2.00
C PRO A 10 4.55 -7.36 1.54
N MET A 11 3.66 -7.71 0.59
CA MET A 11 3.58 -9.07 0.06
C MET A 11 4.82 -9.45 -0.74
N LEU A 12 5.42 -8.49 -1.47
CA LEU A 12 6.72 -8.69 -2.13
C LEU A 12 7.86 -8.83 -1.11
N GLY A 13 7.84 -8.05 -0.02
CA GLY A 13 8.82 -8.21 1.06
C GLY A 13 8.77 -9.58 1.73
N LEU A 14 7.55 -10.08 1.99
CA LEU A 14 7.30 -11.41 2.52
C LEU A 14 7.74 -12.51 1.54
N LEU A 15 7.48 -12.35 0.25
CA LEU A 15 7.97 -13.24 -0.80
C LEU A 15 9.50 -13.36 -0.74
N GLY A 16 10.20 -12.24 -0.62
CA GLY A 16 11.66 -12.21 -0.45
C GLY A 16 12.13 -12.96 0.79
N THR A 17 11.40 -12.86 1.91
CA THR A 17 11.72 -13.61 3.14
C THR A 17 11.56 -15.11 2.93
N VAL A 18 10.50 -15.54 2.24
CA VAL A 18 10.30 -16.96 1.91
C VAL A 18 11.43 -17.46 1.02
N SER A 19 11.81 -16.71 -0.02
CA SER A 19 12.94 -17.05 -0.88
C SER A 19 14.27 -17.16 -0.12
N GLY A 20 14.61 -16.18 0.71
CA GLY A 20 15.86 -16.21 1.50
C GLY A 20 15.90 -17.34 2.53
N MET A 21 14.75 -17.69 3.12
CA MET A 21 14.65 -18.86 4.00
C MET A 21 14.83 -20.18 3.25
N ILE A 22 14.31 -20.29 2.02
CA ILE A 22 14.54 -21.47 1.16
C ILE A 22 16.03 -21.64 0.86
N GLU A 23 16.72 -20.57 0.47
CA GLU A 23 18.17 -20.61 0.22
C GLU A 23 18.96 -20.99 1.49
N THR A 24 18.57 -20.45 2.65
CA THR A 24 19.16 -20.81 3.94
C THR A 24 18.99 -22.30 4.23
N PHE A 25 17.81 -22.87 4.03
CA PHE A 25 17.57 -24.31 4.25
C PHE A 25 18.32 -25.20 3.25
N GLN A 26 18.46 -24.77 2.00
CA GLN A 26 19.28 -25.48 1.01
C GLN A 26 20.75 -25.49 1.42
N ALA A 27 21.28 -24.37 1.92
CA ALA A 27 22.65 -24.30 2.42
C ALA A 27 22.89 -25.26 3.60
N ILE A 28 21.94 -25.36 4.53
CA ILE A 28 22.00 -26.33 5.64
C ILE A 28 22.02 -27.77 5.12
N THR A 29 21.23 -28.08 4.09
CA THR A 29 21.14 -29.43 3.53
C THR A 29 22.44 -29.81 2.82
N LEU A 30 23.10 -28.86 2.15
CA LEU A 30 24.30 -29.10 1.35
C LEU A 30 25.58 -29.15 2.19
N PHE A 31 25.69 -28.26 3.18
CA PHE A 31 26.90 -28.07 3.99
C PHE A 31 26.75 -28.56 5.44
N GLY A 32 25.59 -29.12 5.81
CA GLY A 32 25.25 -29.46 7.19
C GLY A 32 25.06 -28.22 8.06
N THR A 33 25.01 -28.38 9.39
CA THR A 33 24.96 -27.26 10.35
C THR A 33 26.33 -26.56 10.51
N GLY A 34 27.18 -26.63 9.49
CA GLY A 34 28.64 -26.46 9.59
C GLY A 34 29.12 -25.05 9.93
N ASP A 35 28.34 -24.00 9.64
CA ASP A 35 28.67 -22.63 10.06
C ASP A 35 27.41 -21.82 10.45
N PRO A 36 27.16 -21.62 11.75
CA PRO A 36 26.05 -20.81 12.27
C PRO A 36 26.05 -19.37 11.74
N LYS A 37 27.21 -18.84 11.34
CA LYS A 37 27.37 -17.47 10.84
C LYS A 37 26.80 -17.31 9.43
N LEU A 38 26.92 -18.36 8.62
CA LEU A 38 26.34 -18.39 7.27
C LEU A 38 24.81 -18.50 7.35
N MET A 39 24.31 -19.29 8.31
CA MET A 39 22.88 -19.44 8.58
C MET A 39 22.25 -18.13 9.08
N SER A 40 22.88 -17.46 10.05
CA SER A 40 22.37 -16.19 10.56
C SER A 40 22.40 -15.08 9.51
N GLY A 41 23.36 -15.11 8.58
CA GLY A 41 23.41 -14.22 7.42
C GLY A 41 22.19 -14.36 6.51
N GLY A 42 21.83 -15.59 6.13
CA GLY A 42 20.68 -15.86 5.27
C GLY A 42 19.34 -15.47 5.90
N ILE A 43 19.17 -15.77 7.20
CA ILE A 43 17.97 -15.35 7.95
C ILE A 43 17.91 -13.82 8.07
N SER A 44 19.04 -13.16 8.36
CA SER A 44 19.10 -11.71 8.43
C SER A 44 18.72 -11.06 7.10
N GLN A 45 19.24 -11.59 5.98
CA GLN A 45 18.91 -11.09 4.66
C GLN A 45 17.42 -11.28 4.33
N ALA A 46 16.85 -12.43 4.70
CA ALA A 46 15.41 -12.70 4.56
C ALA A 46 14.56 -11.70 5.37
N LEU A 47 14.99 -11.28 6.57
CA LEU A 47 14.26 -10.29 7.37
C LEU A 47 14.35 -8.87 6.78
N VAL A 48 15.51 -8.50 6.23
CA VAL A 48 15.71 -7.18 5.60
C VAL A 48 14.78 -6.98 4.42
N THR A 49 14.45 -8.02 3.63
CA THR A 49 13.50 -7.86 2.52
C THR A 49 12.08 -7.49 2.98
N THR A 50 11.63 -8.04 4.12
CA THR A 50 10.34 -7.66 4.72
C THR A 50 10.39 -6.24 5.27
N GLU A 51 11.47 -5.87 5.94
CA GLU A 51 11.67 -4.50 6.44
C GLU A 51 11.57 -3.47 5.30
N LEU A 52 12.26 -3.72 4.18
CA LEU A 52 12.21 -2.84 3.00
C LEU A 52 10.80 -2.77 2.38
N GLY A 53 10.09 -3.90 2.31
CA GLY A 53 8.70 -3.93 1.84
C GLY A 53 7.77 -3.05 2.69
N LEU A 54 7.95 -3.08 4.01
CA LEU A 54 7.21 -2.22 4.94
C LEU A 54 7.64 -0.75 4.87
N ALA A 55 8.94 -0.49 4.74
CA ALA A 55 9.49 0.86 4.60
C ALA A 55 8.94 1.60 3.37
N VAL A 56 8.60 0.87 2.30
CA VAL A 56 7.95 1.43 1.10
C VAL A 56 6.43 1.52 1.25
N ALA A 57 5.80 0.52 1.88
CA ALA A 57 4.34 0.46 2.03
C ALA A 57 3.78 1.58 2.92
N ILE A 58 4.43 1.88 4.05
CA ILE A 58 3.96 2.87 5.03
C ILE A 58 3.84 4.27 4.42
N PRO A 59 4.88 4.84 3.75
CA PRO A 59 4.77 6.13 3.09
C PRO A 59 3.70 6.16 1.98
N LEU A 60 3.57 5.08 1.20
CA LEU A 60 2.57 4.98 0.14
C LEU A 60 1.13 5.04 0.69
N LEU A 61 0.86 4.39 1.83
CA LEU A 61 -0.46 4.44 2.48
C LEU A 61 -0.79 5.85 2.97
N ILE A 62 0.16 6.54 3.59
CA ILE A 62 -0.01 7.92 4.06
C ILE A 62 -0.33 8.83 2.87
N LEU A 63 0.46 8.74 1.80
CA LEU A 63 0.26 9.54 0.60
C LEU A 63 -1.10 9.24 -0.06
N HIS A 64 -1.49 7.96 -0.13
CA HIS A 64 -2.80 7.57 -0.65
C HIS A 64 -3.94 8.17 0.17
N SER A 65 -3.85 8.14 1.50
CA SER A 65 -4.88 8.68 2.40
C SER A 65 -5.09 10.18 2.20
N ILE A 66 -4.00 10.95 2.12
CA ILE A 66 -4.06 12.41 1.89
C ILE A 66 -4.69 12.73 0.53
N LEU A 67 -4.27 12.03 -0.51
CA LEU A 67 -4.74 12.29 -1.88
C LEU A 67 -6.20 11.87 -2.07
N SER A 68 -6.59 10.73 -1.47
CA SER A 68 -7.97 10.24 -1.48
C SER A 68 -8.90 11.19 -0.71
N SER A 69 -8.46 11.67 0.46
CA SER A 69 -9.22 12.65 1.25
C SER A 69 -9.45 13.95 0.48
N LYS A 70 -8.41 14.49 -0.18
CA LYS A 70 -8.55 15.69 -1.02
C LYS A 70 -9.48 15.46 -2.21
N SER A 71 -9.39 14.30 -2.86
CA SER A 71 -10.27 13.94 -3.98
C SER A 71 -11.73 13.89 -3.54
N ASN A 72 -12.03 13.25 -2.41
CA ASN A 72 -13.38 13.14 -1.90
C ASN A 72 -13.94 14.50 -1.48
N GLN A 73 -13.12 15.36 -0.88
CA GLN A 73 -13.56 16.72 -0.53
C GLN A 73 -13.93 17.53 -1.77
N LEU A 74 -13.16 17.41 -2.86
CA LEU A 74 -13.47 18.10 -4.12
C LEU A 74 -14.76 17.57 -4.75
N VAL A 75 -14.98 16.26 -4.73
CA VAL A 75 -16.22 15.63 -5.21
C VAL A 75 -17.42 16.12 -4.38
N GLN A 76 -17.28 16.18 -3.06
CA GLN A 76 -18.35 16.66 -2.18
C GLN A 76 -18.73 18.11 -2.49
N ILE A 77 -17.77 19.00 -2.71
CA ILE A 77 -18.03 20.40 -3.08
C ILE A 77 -18.79 20.47 -4.42
N LEU A 78 -18.39 19.66 -5.40
CA LEU A 78 -19.07 19.62 -6.71
C LEU A 78 -20.51 19.10 -6.60
N ASP A 79 -20.76 18.12 -5.74
CA ASP A 79 -22.10 17.58 -5.49
C ASP A 79 -23.00 18.64 -4.81
N GLU A 80 -22.47 19.36 -3.81
CA GLU A 80 -23.18 20.44 -3.11
C GLU A 80 -23.55 21.59 -4.08
N GLU A 81 -22.61 22.04 -4.91
CA GLU A 81 -22.84 23.10 -5.90
C GLU A 81 -23.83 22.66 -6.99
N SER A 82 -23.74 21.41 -7.45
CA SER A 82 -24.69 20.87 -8.43
C SER A 82 -26.11 20.78 -7.88
N ALA A 83 -26.27 20.32 -6.64
CA ALA A 83 -27.56 20.25 -5.97
C ALA A 83 -28.16 21.65 -5.74
N ALA A 84 -27.34 22.62 -5.33
CA ALA A 84 -27.76 24.01 -5.17
C ALA A 84 -28.22 24.64 -6.49
N MET A 85 -27.51 24.35 -7.59
CA MET A 85 -27.87 24.83 -8.92
C MET A 85 -29.23 24.28 -9.37
N ILE A 86 -29.46 22.96 -9.22
CA ILE A 86 -30.73 22.32 -9.58
C ILE A 86 -31.90 22.89 -8.75
N ALA A 87 -31.69 23.08 -7.44
CA ALA A 87 -32.71 23.68 -6.57
C ALA A 87 -33.09 25.10 -7.02
N ARG A 88 -32.10 25.92 -7.39
CA ARG A 88 -32.36 27.28 -7.90
C ARG A 88 -33.10 27.28 -9.22
N TYR A 89 -32.81 26.36 -10.13
CA TYR A 89 -33.57 26.25 -11.37
C TYR A 89 -35.02 25.80 -11.13
N ALA A 90 -35.26 24.87 -10.20
CA ALA A 90 -36.61 24.44 -9.84
C ALA A 90 -37.45 25.58 -9.23
N GLU A 91 -36.87 26.37 -8.31
CA GLU A 91 -37.52 27.56 -7.73
C GLU A 91 -37.85 28.62 -8.80
N GLN A 92 -37.00 28.74 -9.83
CA GLN A 92 -37.16 29.73 -10.89
C GLN A 92 -38.24 29.34 -11.91
N ASP A 93 -38.45 28.04 -12.14
CA ASP A 93 -39.55 27.51 -12.97
C ASP A 93 -40.91 27.63 -12.25
N ASP A 94 -40.94 27.36 -10.94
CA ASP A 94 -42.14 27.54 -10.11
C ASP A 94 -42.53 29.03 -9.95
N ALA A 95 -41.56 29.94 -9.89
CA ALA A 95 -41.82 31.38 -9.78
C ALA A 95 -42.28 32.04 -11.09
N ASN A 96 -42.11 31.35 -12.23
CA ASN A 96 -42.41 31.87 -13.57
C ASN A 96 -43.65 31.21 -14.21
N SER A 97 -44.35 30.36 -13.46
CA SER A 97 -45.62 29.68 -13.77
C SER A 97 -46.78 30.29 -13.00
#